data_AF-A0A259SEF4-F1
#
_entry.id   AF-A0A259SEF4-F1
#
_cell.length_a   1.000
_cell.length_b   1.000
_cell.length_c   1.000
_cell.angle_alpha   90.00
_cell.angle_beta   90.00
_cell.angle_gamma   90.00
#
_symmetry.space_group_name_H-M   'P 1'
#
loop_
_entity.id
_entity.type
_entity.pdbx_description
1 polymer ?
#
loop_
_entity_poly.entity_id
_entity_poly.type
_entity_poly.pdbx_seq_one_letter_code
_entity_poly.pdbx_strand_id
1 'polypeptide(L)'
;MVSDAEVEESSTASATPEFEETLDELAIEMREVFAEEMQEELPALLEAARAWSNQGGRDHLVTLRRGFHTIKGSSRMVGLTAIGDWGWSYEHLLNQVACRCALGRHAHERGIACPISGTMPARVVLAGILGVG
;
A
#
# COMPACT_ATOMS: atom_id res chain seq x y z
N MET A 1 -9.61 -49.17 -35.92
CA MET A 1 -10.26 -50.06 -34.93
C MET A 1 -9.17 -50.44 -33.94
N VAL A 2 -9.06 -49.96 -32.71
CA VAL A 2 -9.88 -49.16 -31.77
C VAL A 2 -8.83 -48.52 -30.84
N SER A 3 -8.60 -47.20 -30.92
CA SER A 3 -8.92 -46.22 -29.86
C SER A 3 -9.28 -46.80 -28.51
N ASP A 4 -8.42 -46.71 -27.50
CA ASP A 4 -8.87 -46.31 -26.17
C ASP A 4 -7.70 -45.71 -25.38
N ALA A 5 -7.84 -44.43 -25.11
CA ALA A 5 -7.06 -43.70 -24.12
C ALA A 5 -7.80 -43.90 -22.81
N GLU A 6 -7.18 -44.57 -21.85
CA GLU A 6 -7.69 -44.55 -20.48
C GLU A 6 -7.46 -43.16 -19.87
N VAL A 7 -8.59 -42.64 -19.44
CA VAL A 7 -8.82 -41.37 -18.76
C VAL A 7 -8.58 -41.59 -17.26
N GLU A 8 -8.46 -40.46 -16.56
CA GLU A 8 -8.65 -40.25 -15.10
C GLU A 8 -7.37 -40.40 -14.25
N GLU A 9 -7.08 -39.54 -13.27
CA GLU A 9 -7.97 -38.64 -12.55
C GLU A 9 -7.15 -37.51 -11.92
N SER A 10 -7.70 -36.30 -12.01
CA SER A 10 -7.24 -35.11 -11.30
C SER A 10 -7.25 -35.35 -9.79
N SER A 11 -6.06 -35.39 -9.20
CA SER A 11 -5.81 -35.52 -7.76
C SER A 11 -6.49 -34.40 -6.95
N THR A 12 -7.75 -34.62 -6.60
CA THR A 12 -8.43 -33.88 -5.55
C THR A 12 -7.98 -34.47 -4.22
N ALA A 13 -6.85 -33.99 -3.71
CA ALA A 13 -6.42 -34.30 -2.35
C ALA A 13 -7.35 -33.56 -1.39
N SER A 14 -8.31 -34.28 -0.82
CA SER A 14 -9.14 -33.81 0.30
C SER A 14 -8.21 -33.51 1.47
N ALA A 15 -7.99 -32.24 1.79
CA ALA A 15 -7.36 -31.84 3.04
C ALA A 15 -8.21 -32.37 4.20
N THR A 16 -7.57 -33.01 5.17
CA THR A 16 -8.22 -33.45 6.42
C THR A 16 -8.47 -32.24 7.34
N PRO A 17 -9.59 -32.21 8.09
CA PRO A 17 -10.00 -31.05 8.87
C PRO A 17 -8.97 -30.59 9.91
N GLU A 18 -8.16 -31.51 10.46
CA GLU A 18 -7.08 -31.19 11.39
C GLU A 18 -5.98 -30.30 10.77
N PHE A 19 -5.72 -30.42 9.46
CA PHE A 19 -4.72 -29.60 8.79
C PHE A 19 -5.24 -28.18 8.51
N GLU A 20 -6.52 -28.04 8.15
CA GLU A 20 -7.14 -26.72 7.98
C GLU A 20 -7.20 -25.93 9.29
N GLU A 21 -7.54 -26.59 10.40
CA GLU A 21 -7.58 -25.95 11.73
C GLU A 21 -6.20 -25.38 12.13
N THR A 22 -5.11 -26.13 11.89
CA THR A 22 -3.74 -25.64 12.16
C THR A 22 -3.32 -24.46 11.29
N LEU A 23 -3.82 -24.36 10.06
CA LEU A 23 -3.54 -23.23 9.17
C LEU A 23 -4.29 -21.96 9.63
N ASP A 24 -5.51 -22.12 10.13
CA ASP A 24 -6.29 -21.02 10.68
C ASP A 24 -5.66 -20.47 11.98
N GLU A 25 -5.19 -21.34 12.87
CA GLU A 25 -4.44 -20.95 14.08
C GLU A 25 -3.18 -20.16 13.72
N LEU A 26 -2.37 -20.65 12.78
CA LEU A 26 -1.18 -19.94 12.30
C LEU A 26 -1.53 -18.59 11.67
N ALA A 27 -2.61 -18.52 10.90
CA ALA A 27 -3.06 -17.28 10.27
C ALA A 27 -3.52 -16.24 11.31
N ILE A 28 -4.10 -16.67 12.44
CA ILE A 28 -4.44 -15.80 13.56
C ILE A 28 -3.16 -15.25 14.20
N GLU A 29 -2.19 -16.09 14.53
CA GLU A 29 -0.91 -15.67 15.12
C GLU A 29 -0.18 -14.66 14.22
N MET A 30 -0.10 -14.94 12.92
CA MET A 30 0.50 -14.01 11.97
C MET A 30 -0.20 -12.65 11.91
N ARG A 31 -1.53 -12.62 12.04
CA ARG A 31 -2.29 -11.36 12.08
C ARG A 31 -2.08 -10.60 13.39
N GLU A 32 -1.87 -11.29 14.50
CA GLU A 32 -1.52 -10.66 15.79
C GLU A 32 -0.14 -9.99 15.70
N VAL A 33 0.87 -10.70 15.20
CA VAL A 33 2.20 -10.13 14.94
C VAL A 33 2.12 -8.92 14.01
N PHE A 34 1.37 -9.02 12.91
CA PHE A 34 1.13 -7.88 12.02
C PHE A 34 0.52 -6.69 12.76
N ALA A 35 -0.45 -6.91 13.64
CA ALA A 35 -1.09 -5.83 14.40
C ALA A 35 -0.09 -5.13 15.34
N GLU A 36 0.80 -5.88 15.97
CA GLU A 36 1.89 -5.34 16.81
C GLU A 36 2.88 -4.52 15.97
N GLU A 37 3.36 -5.06 14.84
CA GLU A 37 4.23 -4.33 13.90
C GLU A 37 3.59 -3.02 13.43
N MET A 38 2.28 -3.02 13.16
CA MET A 38 1.57 -1.80 12.75
C MET A 38 1.49 -0.77 13.87
N GLN A 39 1.40 -1.18 15.14
CA GLN A 39 1.42 -0.24 16.26
C GLN A 39 2.78 0.47 16.39
N GLU A 40 3.87 -0.19 15.99
CA GLU A 40 5.22 0.38 15.97
C GLU A 40 5.49 1.24 14.73
N GLU A 41 5.02 0.81 13.56
CA GLU A 41 5.30 1.45 12.27
C GLU A 41 4.38 2.66 11.98
N LEU A 42 3.10 2.62 12.40
CA LEU A 42 2.14 3.70 12.14
C LEU A 42 2.58 5.07 12.71
N PRO A 43 3.14 5.17 13.93
CA PRO A 43 3.67 6.43 14.45
C PRO A 43 4.73 7.07 13.54
N ALA A 44 5.66 6.28 13.02
CA ALA A 44 6.69 6.76 12.10
C ALA A 44 6.10 7.24 10.77
N LEU A 45 5.12 6.50 10.24
CA LEU A 45 4.39 6.88 9.03
C LEU A 45 3.62 8.20 9.21
N LEU A 46 2.96 8.39 10.37
CA LEU A 46 2.24 9.61 10.70
C LEU A 46 3.17 10.81 10.83
N GLU A 47 4.36 10.62 11.41
CA GLU A 47 5.35 11.69 11.50
C GLU A 47 5.90 12.06 10.11
N ALA A 48 6.17 11.08 9.25
CA ALA A 48 6.54 11.33 7.86
C ALA A 48 5.43 12.09 7.09
N ALA A 49 4.16 11.75 7.34
CA ALA A 49 3.02 12.46 6.75
C ALA A 49 2.95 13.92 7.22
N ARG A 50 3.17 14.17 8.52
CA ARG A 50 3.21 15.52 9.09
C ARG A 50 4.38 16.34 8.55
N ALA A 51 5.58 15.75 8.50
CA ALA A 51 6.77 16.38 7.95
C ALA A 51 6.56 16.79 6.48
N TRP A 52 6.02 15.87 5.67
CA TRP A 52 5.65 16.16 4.29
C TRP A 52 4.56 17.23 4.20
N SER A 53 3.56 17.20 5.09
CA SER A 53 2.49 18.20 5.10
C SER A 53 2.98 19.61 5.43
N ASN A 54 4.00 19.73 6.29
CA ASN A 54 4.50 21.01 6.77
C ASN A 54 5.58 21.60 5.86
N GLN A 55 6.50 20.76 5.37
CA GLN A 55 7.69 21.19 4.66
C GLN A 55 7.68 20.80 3.17
N GLY A 56 6.78 19.89 2.77
CA GLY A 56 6.80 19.30 1.43
C GLY A 56 8.06 18.46 1.21
N GLY A 57 8.58 18.49 -0.01
CA GLY A 57 9.84 17.83 -0.37
C GLY A 57 9.67 16.39 -0.86
N ARG A 58 10.57 15.99 -1.77
CA ARG A 58 10.56 14.65 -2.39
C ARG A 58 10.93 13.56 -1.40
N ASP A 59 11.85 13.83 -0.48
CA ASP A 59 12.38 12.83 0.44
C ASP A 59 11.32 12.39 1.45
N HIS A 60 10.59 13.34 2.05
CA HIS A 60 9.46 13.01 2.93
C HIS A 60 8.36 12.23 2.19
N LEU A 61 8.08 12.58 0.93
CA LEU A 61 7.12 11.86 0.10
C LEU A 61 7.58 10.42 -0.20
N VAL A 62 8.89 10.22 -0.46
CA VAL A 62 9.47 8.88 -0.67
C VAL A 62 9.38 8.05 0.60
N THR A 63 9.67 8.62 1.76
CA THR A 63 9.52 7.94 3.06
C THR A 63 8.06 7.53 3.30
N LEU A 64 7.12 8.45 3.07
CA LEU A 64 5.69 8.17 3.21
C LEU A 64 5.24 7.02 2.27
N ARG A 65 5.68 7.05 1.01
CA ARG A 65 5.38 5.99 0.03
C ARG A 65 5.97 4.64 0.47
N ARG A 66 7.19 4.62 1.01
CA ARG A 66 7.82 3.38 1.49
C ARG A 66 7.02 2.75 2.62
N GLY A 67 6.51 3.53 3.56
CA GLY A 67 5.69 2.97 4.63
C GLY A 67 4.38 2.34 4.12
N PHE A 68 3.68 2.99 3.17
CA PHE A 68 2.52 2.35 2.52
C PHE A 68 2.88 1.09 1.72
N HIS A 69 4.07 1.05 1.12
CA HIS A 69 4.57 -0.15 0.44
C HIS A 69 4.79 -1.31 1.42
N THR A 70 5.34 -1.03 2.61
CA THR A 70 5.49 -2.01 3.69
C THR A 70 4.14 -2.53 4.15
N ILE A 71 3.19 -1.64 4.47
CA ILE A 71 1.83 -2.01 4.91
C ILE A 71 1.14 -2.89 3.87
N LYS A 72 1.22 -2.53 2.58
CA LYS A 72 0.67 -3.32 1.47
C LYS A 72 1.31 -4.71 1.42
N GLY A 73 2.63 -4.81 1.58
CA GLY A 73 3.35 -6.08 1.58
C GLY A 73 2.94 -6.97 2.74
N SER A 74 3.04 -6.47 3.97
CA SER A 74 2.77 -7.25 5.18
C SER A 74 1.30 -7.65 5.32
N SER A 75 0.35 -6.77 5.00
CA SER A 75 -1.08 -7.12 5.04
C SER A 75 -1.45 -8.25 4.06
N ARG A 76 -0.84 -8.29 2.88
CA ARG A 76 -1.06 -9.39 1.92
C ARG A 76 -0.44 -10.71 2.38
N MET A 77 0.68 -10.67 3.10
CA MET A 77 1.30 -11.89 3.66
C MET A 77 0.40 -12.56 4.71
N VAL A 78 -0.41 -11.78 5.44
CA VAL A 78 -1.31 -12.29 6.49
C VAL A 78 -2.78 -12.41 6.06
N GLY A 79 -3.05 -12.33 4.76
CA GLY A 79 -4.39 -12.49 4.18
C GLY A 79 -5.35 -11.30 4.34
N LEU A 80 -4.87 -10.16 4.85
CA LEU A 80 -5.66 -8.94 5.07
C LEU A 80 -5.78 -8.11 3.77
N THR A 81 -6.46 -8.68 2.78
CA THR A 81 -6.54 -8.12 1.41
C THR A 81 -7.09 -6.68 1.37
N ALA A 82 -8.12 -6.37 2.18
CA ALA A 82 -8.70 -5.02 2.23
C ALA A 82 -7.69 -3.95 2.69
N ILE A 83 -6.82 -4.28 3.65
CA ILE A 83 -5.74 -3.39 4.10
C ILE A 83 -4.66 -3.28 3.02
N GLY A 84 -4.36 -4.37 2.32
CA GLY A 84 -3.46 -4.37 1.18
C GLY A 84 -3.91 -3.42 0.07
N ASP A 85 -5.19 -3.43 -0.27
CA ASP A 85 -5.75 -2.56 -1.31
C ASP A 85 -5.82 -1.09 -0.87
N TRP A 86 -6.06 -0.85 0.42
CA TRP A 86 -5.91 0.47 1.02
C TRP A 86 -4.48 0.98 0.90
N GLY A 87 -3.49 0.18 1.30
CA GLY A 87 -2.06 0.52 1.18
C GLY A 87 -1.64 0.79 -0.27
N TRP A 88 -2.12 -0.04 -1.21
CA TRP A 88 -1.89 0.17 -2.64
C TRP A 88 -2.49 1.48 -3.15
N SER A 89 -3.71 1.82 -2.74
CA SER A 89 -4.39 3.06 -3.18
C SER A 89 -3.61 4.31 -2.77
N TYR A 90 -3.07 4.32 -1.55
CA TYR A 90 -2.22 5.41 -1.06
C TYR A 90 -0.85 5.43 -1.75
N GLU A 91 -0.20 4.29 -1.92
CA GLU A 91 1.06 4.18 -2.68
C GLU A 91 0.89 4.73 -4.11
N HIS A 92 -0.22 4.38 -4.77
CA HIS A 92 -0.56 4.86 -6.11
C HIS A 92 -0.78 6.37 -6.14
N LEU A 93 -1.55 6.91 -5.19
CA LEU A 93 -1.77 8.36 -5.07
C LEU A 93 -0.44 9.11 -4.90
N LEU A 94 0.43 8.63 -4.01
CA LEU A 94 1.72 9.27 -3.74
C LEU A 94 2.63 9.24 -4.98
N ASN A 95 2.56 8.20 -5.80
CA ASN A 95 3.27 8.15 -7.09
C ASN A 95 2.78 9.24 -8.06
N GLN A 96 1.47 9.50 -8.11
CA GLN A 96 0.92 10.57 -8.95
C GLN A 96 1.37 11.95 -8.47
N VAL A 97 1.38 12.18 -7.16
CA VAL A 97 1.88 13.43 -6.55
C VAL A 97 3.37 13.60 -6.85
N ALA A 98 4.18 12.54 -6.71
CA ALA A 98 5.61 12.56 -7.03
C ALA A 98 5.87 12.91 -8.51
N CYS A 99 5.10 12.31 -9.43
CA CYS A 99 5.19 12.55 -10.86
C CYS A 99 4.83 14.01 -11.20
N ARG A 100 3.74 14.53 -10.62
CA ARG A 100 3.31 15.93 -10.79
C ARG A 100 4.35 16.93 -10.27
N CYS A 101 4.98 16.65 -9.13
CA CYS A 101 6.07 17.47 -8.61
C CYS A 101 7.31 17.47 -9.54
N ALA A 102 7.61 16.36 -10.21
CA ALA A 102 8.71 16.28 -11.16
C ALA A 102 8.43 17.08 -12.45
N LEU A 103 7.21 16.98 -12.98
CA LEU A 103 6.78 17.77 -14.15
C LEU A 103 6.78 19.27 -13.87
N GLY A 104 6.37 19.70 -12.66
CA GLY A 104 6.40 21.10 -12.24
C GLY A 104 7.80 21.70 -12.17
N ARG A 105 8.80 20.93 -11.71
CA ARG A 105 10.21 21.38 -11.69
C ARG A 105 10.78 21.51 -13.10
N HIS A 106 10.54 20.54 -13.98
CA HIS A 106 10.97 20.64 -15.38
C HIS A 106 10.24 21.75 -16.15
N ALA A 107 8.99 22.06 -15.80
CA ALA A 107 8.27 23.22 -16.33
C ALA A 107 8.90 24.53 -15.84
N HIS A 108 9.20 24.65 -14.54
CA HIS A 108 9.88 25.80 -13.95
C HIS A 108 11.27 26.05 -14.56
N GLU A 109 12.08 25.01 -14.75
CA GLU A 109 13.38 25.07 -15.44
C GLU A 109 13.27 25.53 -16.90
N ARG A 110 12.10 25.38 -17.53
CA ARG A 110 11.80 25.82 -18.90
C ARG A 110 11.00 27.12 -18.96
N GLY A 111 10.85 27.84 -17.85
CA GLY A 111 10.12 29.11 -17.78
C GLY A 111 8.60 28.98 -17.92
N ILE A 112 8.05 27.77 -17.81
CA ILE A 112 6.62 27.50 -17.82
C ILE A 112 6.14 27.58 -16.37
N ALA A 113 5.28 28.56 -16.06
CA ALA A 113 4.71 28.72 -14.73
C ALA A 113 4.02 27.43 -14.29
N CYS A 114 4.54 26.81 -13.23
CA CYS A 114 3.98 25.57 -12.70
C CYS A 114 2.63 25.90 -12.02
N PRO A 115 1.50 25.27 -12.41
CA PRO A 115 0.18 25.62 -11.90
C PRO A 115 -0.01 25.36 -10.39
N ILE A 116 0.93 24.65 -9.75
CA ILE A 116 0.94 24.45 -8.29
C ILE A 116 1.69 25.54 -7.50
N SER A 117 2.24 26.57 -8.17
CA SER A 117 2.74 27.77 -7.48
C SER A 117 1.60 28.55 -6.78
N GLY A 118 0.35 28.29 -7.17
CA GLY A 118 -0.82 28.59 -6.36
C GLY A 118 -1.01 27.49 -5.32
N THR A 119 -0.57 27.76 -4.11
CA THR A 119 -0.67 26.93 -2.90
C THR A 119 -1.95 26.09 -2.80
N MET A 120 -1.91 24.82 -3.19
CA MET A 120 -2.62 23.81 -2.39
C MET A 120 -1.60 23.30 -1.39
N PRO A 121 -1.65 23.76 -0.12
CA PRO A 121 -0.75 23.25 0.89
C PRO A 121 -0.92 21.73 0.96
N ALA A 122 0.13 20.98 1.26
CA ALA A 122 0.03 19.54 1.42
C ALA A 122 -1.08 19.12 2.43
N ARG A 123 -1.52 20.06 3.29
CA ARG A 123 -2.75 20.01 4.10
C ARG A 123 -4.04 19.79 3.31
N VAL A 124 -4.24 20.41 2.14
CA VAL A 124 -5.44 20.22 1.28
C VAL A 124 -5.42 18.85 0.61
N VAL A 125 -4.24 18.38 0.19
CA VAL A 125 -4.07 17.03 -0.35
C VAL A 125 -4.40 16.00 0.74
N LEU A 126 -3.86 16.17 1.95
CA LEU A 126 -4.13 15.26 3.06
C LEU A 126 -5.58 15.35 3.58
N ALA A 127 -6.19 16.55 3.62
CA ALA A 127 -7.57 16.75 4.05
C ALA A 127 -8.60 16.13 3.09
N GLY A 128 -8.37 16.26 1.77
CA GLY A 128 -9.19 15.56 0.77
C GLY A 128 -9.04 14.03 0.81
N ILE A 129 -7.91 13.53 1.32
CA ILE A 129 -7.62 12.10 1.48
C ILE A 129 -8.18 11.55 2.81
N LEU A 130 -8.21 12.36 3.87
CA LEU A 130 -8.72 11.96 5.20
C LEU A 130 -10.21 12.27 5.40
N GLY A 131 -10.88 12.91 4.43
CA GLY A 131 -12.32 13.21 4.50
C GLY A 131 -12.70 14.20 5.61
N VAL A 132 -11.74 14.94 6.17
CA VAL A 132 -11.99 15.95 7.20
C VAL A 132 -12.19 17.29 6.49
N GLY A 133 -13.46 17.61 6.24
CA GLY A 133 -13.92 18.93 5.80
C GLY A 133 -14.11 19.89 6.96
#